data_AF-A0AAQ2SZ51-F1
#
_entry.id   AF-A0AAQ2SZ51-F1
#
_cell.length_a   1.000
_cell.length_b   1.000
_cell.length_c   1.000
_cell.angle_alpha   90.00
_cell.angle_beta   90.00
_cell.angle_gamma   90.00
#
_symmetry.space_group_name_H-M   'P 1'
#
loop_
_entity.id
_entity.type
_entity.pdbx_description
1 polymer ?
#
loop_
_entity_poly.entity_id
_entity_poly.type
_entity_poly.pdbx_seq_one_letter_code
_entity_poly.pdbx_strand_id
1 'polypeptide(L)' 'MNAYYTAQELADLGLQLLPKTKMGVFKKAKKENWLSRPRTGRGGGLEYAFNSLPLAVATAQSD' A
#
# COMPACT_ATOMS: atom_id res chain seq x y z
N MET A 1 -3.16 -13.45 -8.23
CA MET A 1 -2.63 -13.15 -6.88
C MET A 1 -3.13 -11.76 -6.50
N ASN A 2 -4.20 -11.65 -5.70
CA ASN A 2 -4.81 -10.35 -5.38
C ASN A 2 -4.14 -9.75 -4.14
N ALA A 3 -3.00 -9.10 -4.34
CA ALA A 3 -2.18 -8.53 -3.28
C ALA A 3 -2.73 -7.16 -2.86
N TYR A 4 -3.82 -7.13 -2.09
CA TYR A 4 -4.36 -5.91 -1.50
C TYR A 4 -3.97 -5.83 -0.03
N TYR A 5 -3.39 -4.71 0.40
CA TYR A 5 -2.91 -4.48 1.75
C TYR A 5 -3.53 -3.22 2.33
N THR A 6 -3.86 -3.22 3.62
CA THR A 6 -4.31 -2.02 4.30
C THR A 6 -3.18 -0.99 4.44
N ALA A 7 -3.52 0.29 4.59
CA ALA A 7 -2.52 1.32 4.88
C ALA A 7 -1.76 1.08 6.19
N GLN A 8 -2.33 0.30 7.12
CA GLN A 8 -1.65 -0.12 8.34
C GLN A 8 -0.60 -1.20 8.03
N GLU A 9 -0.98 -2.27 7.31
CA GLU A 9 -0.02 -3.31 6.91
C GLU A 9 1.13 -2.75 6.06
N LEU A 10 0.85 -1.80 5.16
CA LEU A 10 1.88 -1.11 4.38
C LEU A 10 2.82 -0.25 5.24
N ALA A 11 2.29 0.35 6.31
CA ALA A 11 3.09 1.10 7.26
C ALA A 11 3.94 0.16 8.14
N ASP A 12 3.36 -0.98 8.55
CA ASP A 12 4.00 -2.01 9.38
C ASP A 12 5.07 -2.78 8.61
N LEU A 13 4.92 -2.95 7.29
CA LEU A 13 5.95 -3.50 6.40
C LEU A 13 7.25 -2.67 6.44
N GLY A 14 7.18 -1.41 6.87
CA GLY A 14 8.37 -0.59 7.13
C GLY A 14 9.27 -0.40 5.91
N LEU A 15 8.73 -0.57 4.69
CA LEU A 15 9.47 -0.42 3.45
C LEU A 15 10.10 0.97 3.41
N GLN A 16 11.40 1.07 3.12
CA GLN A 16 12.13 2.35 3.18
C GLN A 16 11.52 3.46 2.30
N LEU A 17 10.83 3.06 1.23
CA LEU A 17 10.16 3.96 0.28
C LEU A 17 8.73 4.32 0.70
N LEU A 18 8.19 3.62 1.69
CA LEU A 18 6.86 3.84 2.23
C LEU A 18 6.91 4.55 3.58
N PRO A 19 5.91 5.41 3.85
CA PRO A 19 5.78 6.01 5.16
C PRO A 19 5.44 4.95 6.20
N LYS A 20 6.09 5.02 7.37
CA LYS A 20 5.80 4.15 8.54
C LYS A 20 4.51 4.52 9.27
N THR A 21 3.67 5.36 8.68
CA THR A 21 2.42 5.83 9.28
C THR A 21 1.28 5.67 8.29
N LYS A 22 0.12 5.21 8.77
CA LYS A 22 -1.11 5.06 7.99
C LYS A 22 -1.46 6.33 7.20
N MET A 23 -1.32 7.50 7.83
CA MET A 23 -1.59 8.79 7.18
C MET A 23 -0.58 9.14 6.09
N GLY A 24 0.70 8.78 6.28
CA GLY A 24 1.71 8.95 5.25
C GLY A 24 1.42 8.06 4.05
N VAL A 25 1.11 6.78 4.27
CA VAL A 25 0.72 5.84 3.21
C VAL A 25 -0.49 6.37 2.46
N PHE A 26 -1.53 6.86 3.15
CA PHE A 26 -2.71 7.46 2.53
C PHE A 26 -2.35 8.67 1.65
N LYS A 27 -1.53 9.60 2.15
CA LYS A 27 -1.10 10.78 1.39
C LYS A 27 -0.29 10.38 0.15
N LYS A 28 0.61 9.41 0.27
CA LYS A 28 1.42 8.90 -0.83
C LYS A 28 0.56 8.19 -1.87
N ALA A 29 -0.34 7.30 -1.41
CA ALA A 29 -1.31 6.62 -2.25
C ALA A 29 -2.21 7.59 -3.00
N LYS A 30 -2.68 8.66 -2.35
CA LYS A 30 -3.47 9.72 -3.02
C LYS A 30 -2.63 10.52 -4.03
N LYS A 31 -1.38 10.85 -3.69
CA LYS A 31 -0.46 11.58 -4.58
C LYS A 31 -0.10 10.78 -5.82
N GLU A 32 0.11 9.47 -5.66
CA GLU A 32 0.51 8.54 -6.72
C GLU A 32 -0.69 7.80 -7.33
N ASN A 33 -1.93 8.16 -6.97
CA ASN A 33 -3.17 7.54 -7.45
C ASN A 33 -3.16 6.00 -7.37
N TRP A 34 -2.72 5.46 -6.22
CA TRP A 34 -2.70 4.01 -6.03
C TRP A 34 -4.11 3.43 -6.06
N LEU A 35 -4.21 2.23 -6.63
CA LEU A 35 -5.47 1.51 -6.73
C LEU A 35 -5.92 1.10 -5.34
N SER A 36 -6.99 1.73 -4.87
CA SER A 36 -7.58 1.47 -3.56
C SER A 36 -8.98 0.91 -3.70
N ARG A 37 -9.36 0.01 -2.79
CA ARG A 37 -10.70 -0.57 -2.73
C ARG A 37 -11.26 -0.48 -1.32
N PRO A 38 -12.58 -0.21 -1.17
CA PRO A 38 -13.23 -0.32 0.12
C PRO A 38 -13.24 -1.78 0.58
N ARG A 39 -12.95 -2.00 1.87
CA ARG A 39 -13.06 -3.32 2.49
C ARG A 39 -14.51 -3.75 2.58
N THR A 40 -14.78 -4.97 2.12
CA THR A 40 -16.08 -5.65 2.25
C THR A 40 -16.25 -6.29 3.63
N GLY A 41 -16.14 -5.50 4.71
CA GLY A 41 -16.30 -6.00 6.09
C GLY A 41 -16.70 -4.92 7.10
N ARG A 42 -17.13 -5.33 8.30
CA ARG A 42 -17.48 -4.40 9.40
C ARG A 42 -16.22 -3.67 9.87
N GLY A 43 -16.26 -2.34 9.85
CA GLY A 43 -15.20 -1.50 10.40
C GLY A 43 -14.71 -0.38 9.48
N GLY A 44 -15.03 -0.39 8.18
CA GLY A 44 -14.66 0.69 7.26
C GLY A 44 -13.15 0.83 7.06
N GLY A 45 -12.67 0.70 5.83
CA GLY A 45 -11.25 0.85 5.52
C GLY A 45 -10.99 0.73 4.04
N LEU A 46 -9.86 1.30 3.60
CA LEU A 46 -9.37 1.15 2.24
C LEU A 46 -8.18 0.20 2.25
N GLU A 47 -8.20 -0.75 1.32
CA GLU A 47 -7.05 -1.58 0.97
C GLU A 47 -6.44 -1.03 -0.32
N TYR A 48 -5.14 -1.15 -0.45
CA TYR A 48 -4.34 -0.66 -1.55
C TYR A 48 -3.68 -1.84 -2.25
N ALA A 49 -3.72 -1.84 -3.57
CA ALA A 49 -3.11 -2.89 -4.36
C ALA A 49 -1.58 -2.75 -4.36
N PHE A 50 -0.88 -3.85 -4.08
CA PHE A 50 0.58 -3.93 -4.07
C PHE A 50 1.19 -3.62 -5.44
N ASN A 51 0.47 -3.94 -6.52
CA ASN A 51 0.87 -3.60 -7.89
C ASN A 51 0.88 -2.08 -8.17
N SER A 52 0.23 -1.30 -7.32
CA SER A 52 0.19 0.16 -7.42
C SER A 52 1.29 0.82 -6.60
N LEU A 53 2.05 0.04 -5.83
CA LEU A 53 3.24 0.54 -5.15
C LEU A 53 4.28 0.96 -6.19
N PRO A 54 5.10 1.99 -5.87
CA PRO A 54 6.14 2.43 -6.77
C PRO A 54 7.04 1.25 -7.15
N LEU A 55 7.28 1.10 -8.45
CA LEU A 55 8.04 0.02 -9.09
C LEU A 55 9.44 -0.20 -8.47
N ALA A 56 9.96 0.76 -7.72
CA ALA A 56 11.19 0.66 -6.94
C ALA A 56 11.16 -0.43 -5.84
N VAL A 57 10.00 -1.01 -5.51
CA VAL A 57 9.90 -2.22 -4.67
C VAL A 57 10.01 -3.51 -5.49
N ALA A 58 9.75 -3.47 -6.80
CA ALA A 58 9.81 -4.64 -7.69
C ALA A 58 11.24 -4.99 -8.15
N THR A 59 12.23 -4.12 -7.93
CA THR A 59 13.62 -4.33 -8.37
C THR A 59 14.50 -5.03 -7.32
N ALA A 60 13.96 -6.00 -6.58
CA ALA A 60 14.72 -6.85 -5.66
C ALA A 60 14.46 -8.36 -5.86
N GLN A 61 13.97 -8.73 -7.05
CA GLN A 61 13.84 -10.12 -7.48
C GLN A 61 14.49 -10.24 -8.88
N SER A 62 15.80 -10.02 -8.91
CA SER A 62 16.67 -10.40 -10.02
C SER A 62 17.89 -11.09 -9.43
N ASP A 63 17.74 -12.35 -9.05
CA ASP A 63 18.82 -13.34 -9.04
C ASP A 63 18.22 -14.74 -9.23
#